data_AF-A0A848WGM0-F1
#
_entry.id   AF-A0A848WGM0-F1
#
_cell.length_a   1.000
_cell.length_b   1.000
_cell.length_c   1.000
_cell.angle_alpha   90.00
_cell.angle_beta   90.00
_cell.angle_gamma   90.00
#
_symmetry.space_group_name_H-M   'P 1'
#
loop_
_entity.id
_entity.type
_entity.pdbx_description
1 polymer ?
#
loop_
_entity_poly.entity_id
_entity_poly.type
_entity_poly.pdbx_seq_one_letter_code
_entity_poly.pdbx_strand_id
1 'polypeptide(L)'
;GVTIRHWFNSQHARSGSPHWTWAVTVAIFIFIAWLSTGALNDSDYDAAAARPLTPAEMRFAQAAHFEEAESIVLGRCSMCHAREPFWDGIRWAPKGVYLETTKDIARHAHEIYLQAGLSHAMPPANITAIEPQERRILIAWYKAAQAK
;
A
#
# COMPACT_ATOMS: atom_id res chain seq x y z
N GLY A 1 11.88 -5.35 -24.82
CA GLY A 1 11.53 -6.14 -26.03
C GLY A 1 12.76 -6.82 -26.63
N VAL A 2 13.40 -7.73 -25.89
CA VAL A 2 14.59 -8.46 -26.37
C VAL A 2 14.22 -9.46 -27.47
N THR A 3 13.08 -10.16 -27.32
CA THR A 3 12.54 -11.10 -28.31
C THR A 3 12.15 -10.43 -29.63
N ILE A 4 11.50 -9.26 -29.56
CA ILE A 4 11.12 -8.46 -30.73
C ILE A 4 12.39 -7.96 -31.46
N ARG A 5 13.39 -7.47 -30.72
CA ARG A 5 14.67 -7.05 -31.30
C ARG A 5 15.43 -8.22 -31.95
N HIS A 6 15.38 -9.41 -31.35
CA HIS A 6 15.97 -10.63 -31.90
C HIS A 6 15.29 -11.06 -33.21
N TRP A 7 13.96 -10.94 -33.31
CA TRP A 7 13.21 -11.18 -34.55
C TRP A 7 13.68 -10.28 -35.67
N PHE A 8 13.71 -8.96 -35.45
CA PHE A 8 14.16 -8.02 -36.48
C PHE A 8 15.64 -8.21 -36.83
N ASN A 9 16.52 -8.49 -35.86
CA ASN A 9 17.93 -8.73 -36.13
C ASN A 9 18.14 -9.97 -37.01
N SER A 10 17.40 -11.06 -36.74
CA SER A 10 17.49 -12.29 -37.54
C SER A 10 16.96 -12.09 -38.97
N GLN A 11 15.91 -11.30 -39.12
CA GLN A 11 15.39 -10.91 -40.44
C GLN A 11 16.40 -10.05 -41.23
N HIS A 12 17.01 -9.04 -40.60
CA HIS A 12 18.03 -8.20 -41.25
C HIS A 12 19.30 -8.98 -41.58
N ALA A 13 19.69 -9.95 -40.75
CA ALA A 13 20.80 -10.85 -41.00
C ALA A 13 20.49 -11.94 -42.03
N ARG A 14 19.26 -12.00 -42.56
CA ARG A 14 18.77 -13.05 -43.48
C ARG A 14 18.90 -14.48 -42.92
N SER A 15 18.90 -14.63 -41.60
CA SER A 15 18.97 -15.93 -40.91
C SER A 15 17.60 -16.60 -40.74
N GLY A 16 16.56 -16.05 -41.35
CA GLY A 16 15.20 -16.58 -41.36
C GLY A 16 14.26 -15.91 -40.36
N SER A 17 13.08 -16.52 -40.17
CA SER A 17 12.00 -16.02 -39.31
C SER A 17 11.92 -16.82 -38.00
N PRO A 18 12.51 -16.34 -36.88
CA PRO A 18 12.52 -17.08 -35.62
C PRO A 18 11.15 -17.03 -34.91
N HIS A 19 10.16 -17.82 -35.38
CA HIS A 19 8.76 -17.74 -34.91
C HIS A 19 8.61 -17.99 -33.40
N TRP A 20 9.58 -18.66 -32.77
CA TRP A 20 9.65 -18.87 -31.32
C TRP A 20 9.62 -17.56 -30.53
N THR A 21 10.11 -16.44 -31.09
CA THR A 21 10.12 -15.14 -30.39
C THR A 21 8.71 -14.64 -30.08
N TRP A 22 7.74 -15.00 -30.90
CA TRP A 22 6.32 -14.66 -30.65
C TRP A 22 5.78 -15.45 -29.46
N ALA A 23 6.02 -16.76 -29.42
CA ALA A 23 5.60 -17.60 -28.29
C ALA A 23 6.20 -17.11 -26.96
N VAL A 24 7.51 -16.79 -26.95
CA VAL A 24 8.18 -16.25 -25.75
C VAL A 24 7.62 -14.89 -25.37
N THR A 25 7.32 -14.02 -26.35
CA THR A 25 6.73 -12.71 -26.07
C THR A 25 5.35 -12.85 -25.42
N VAL A 26 4.49 -13.72 -25.98
CA VAL A 26 3.16 -14.00 -25.41
C VAL A 26 3.28 -14.57 -23.99
N ALA A 27 4.17 -15.53 -23.78
CA ALA A 27 4.37 -16.13 -22.46
C ALA A 27 4.81 -15.09 -21.41
N ILE A 28 5.75 -14.20 -21.77
CA ILE A 28 6.18 -13.09 -20.90
C ILE A 28 5.00 -12.15 -20.60
N PHE A 29 4.19 -11.80 -21.60
CA PHE A 29 3.01 -10.94 -21.39
C PHE A 29 2.00 -11.59 -20.46
N ILE A 30 1.69 -12.88 -20.63
CA ILE A 30 0.79 -13.61 -19.73
C ILE A 30 1.36 -13.63 -18.30
N PHE A 31 2.66 -13.89 -18.16
CA PHE A 31 3.30 -13.92 -16.84
C PHE A 31 3.26 -12.56 -16.16
N ILE A 32 3.52 -11.47 -16.88
CA ILE A 32 3.40 -10.09 -16.36
C ILE A 32 1.95 -9.78 -15.98
N ALA A 33 0.99 -10.12 -16.83
CA ALA A 33 -0.43 -9.92 -16.55
C ALA A 33 -0.87 -10.67 -15.29
N TRP A 34 -0.44 -11.93 -15.15
CA TRP A 34 -0.70 -12.76 -13.96
C TRP A 34 -0.04 -12.18 -12.69
N LEU A 35 1.21 -11.75 -12.75
CA LEU A 35 1.85 -11.10 -11.60
C LEU A 35 1.15 -9.78 -11.21
N SER A 36 0.56 -9.10 -12.19
CA SER A 36 -0.13 -7.82 -11.98
C SER A 36 -1.49 -7.97 -11.28
N THR A 37 -2.11 -9.16 -11.28
CA THR A 37 -3.39 -9.37 -10.57
C THR A 37 -3.24 -9.43 -9.06
N GLY A 38 -2.05 -9.75 -8.52
CA GLY A 38 -1.82 -9.82 -7.07
C GLY A 38 -2.04 -8.51 -6.33
N ALA A 39 -1.86 -7.37 -7.01
CA ALA A 39 -2.09 -6.04 -6.44
C ALA A 39 -3.59 -5.66 -6.35
N LEU A 40 -4.47 -6.37 -7.06
CA LEU A 40 -5.91 -6.07 -7.08
C LEU A 40 -6.66 -6.65 -5.86
N ASN A 41 -6.05 -7.57 -5.11
CA ASN A 41 -6.73 -8.24 -4.00
C ASN A 41 -6.93 -7.38 -2.74
N ASP A 42 -6.27 -6.22 -2.64
CA ASP A 42 -6.35 -5.37 -1.44
C ASP A 42 -7.47 -4.31 -1.53
N SER A 43 -8.26 -4.29 -2.62
CA SER A 43 -9.32 -3.29 -2.86
C SER A 43 -10.68 -3.63 -2.23
N ASP A 44 -10.88 -4.84 -1.72
CA ASP A 44 -12.12 -5.27 -1.06
C ASP A 44 -12.01 -5.08 0.46
N TYR A 45 -12.91 -4.26 1.01
CA TYR A 45 -12.95 -3.96 2.44
C TYR A 45 -13.31 -5.20 3.27
N ASP A 46 -14.31 -5.98 2.86
CA ASP A 46 -14.82 -7.09 3.66
C ASP A 46 -13.78 -8.21 3.76
N ALA A 47 -13.16 -8.55 2.62
CA ALA A 47 -12.04 -9.48 2.60
C ALA A 47 -10.86 -8.96 3.44
N ALA A 48 -10.61 -7.64 3.43
CA ALA A 48 -9.55 -7.06 4.22
C ALA A 48 -9.84 -7.11 5.73
N ALA A 49 -11.06 -6.81 6.15
CA ALA A 49 -11.48 -6.83 7.55
C ALA A 49 -11.54 -8.26 8.11
N ALA A 50 -11.93 -9.24 7.29
CA ALA A 50 -12.05 -10.65 7.70
C ALA A 50 -10.70 -11.39 7.78
N ARG A 51 -9.62 -10.86 7.18
CA ARG A 51 -8.30 -11.52 7.20
C ARG A 51 -7.72 -11.51 8.63
N PRO A 52 -7.21 -12.65 9.14
CA PRO A 52 -6.51 -12.67 10.42
C PRO A 52 -5.24 -11.81 10.40
N LEU A 53 -4.94 -11.17 11.53
CA LEU A 53 -3.71 -10.40 11.74
C LEU A 53 -2.49 -11.32 11.67
N THR A 54 -1.44 -10.86 11.01
CA THR A 54 -0.11 -11.47 11.09
C THR A 54 0.51 -11.22 12.47
N PRO A 55 1.54 -11.98 12.89
CA PRO A 55 2.21 -11.74 14.17
C PRO A 55 2.78 -10.32 14.32
N ALA A 56 3.24 -9.72 13.21
CA ALA A 56 3.73 -8.35 13.20
C ALA A 56 2.60 -7.34 13.41
N GLU A 57 1.49 -7.47 12.66
CA GLU A 57 0.32 -6.60 12.81
C GLU A 57 -0.29 -6.73 14.21
N MET A 58 -0.35 -7.95 14.76
CA MET A 58 -0.86 -8.23 16.10
C MET A 58 -0.07 -7.50 17.19
N ARG A 59 1.26 -7.38 17.05
CA ARG A 59 2.12 -6.63 17.98
C ARG A 59 1.67 -5.17 18.08
N PHE A 60 1.38 -4.53 16.95
CA PHE A 60 0.95 -3.14 16.90
C PHE A 60 -0.51 -2.98 17.36
N ALA A 61 -1.40 -3.88 16.95
CA ALA A 61 -2.82 -3.86 17.34
C ALA A 61 -3.03 -4.09 18.86
N GLN A 62 -2.11 -4.78 19.54
CA GLN A 62 -2.16 -5.03 20.99
C GLN A 62 -1.26 -4.11 21.82
N ALA A 63 -0.61 -3.14 21.18
CA ALA A 63 0.24 -2.19 21.88
C ALA A 63 -0.60 -1.18 22.70
N ALA A 64 0.03 -0.59 23.72
CA ALA A 64 -0.60 0.51 24.46
C ALA A 64 -0.95 1.65 23.50
N HIS A 65 -2.07 2.33 23.76
CA HIS A 65 -2.60 3.44 22.96
C HIS A 65 -3.08 3.08 21.54
N PHE A 66 -3.17 1.79 21.18
CA PHE A 66 -3.64 1.40 19.85
C PHE A 66 -5.06 1.93 19.56
N GLU A 67 -6.00 1.78 20.48
CA GLU A 67 -7.39 2.22 20.28
C GLU A 67 -7.49 3.74 20.04
N GLU A 68 -6.73 4.53 20.79
CA GLU A 68 -6.63 5.98 20.57
C GLU A 68 -5.97 6.30 19.21
N ALA A 69 -4.90 5.61 18.86
CA ALA A 69 -4.20 5.78 17.60
C ALA A 69 -5.08 5.40 16.40
N GLU A 70 -5.83 4.30 16.50
CA GLU A 70 -6.81 3.85 15.51
C GLU A 70 -7.89 4.91 15.30
N SER A 71 -8.50 5.42 16.38
CA SER A 71 -9.49 6.51 16.29
C SER A 71 -8.93 7.76 15.61
N ILE A 72 -7.68 8.15 15.89
CA ILE A 72 -7.02 9.28 15.26
C ILE A 72 -6.83 9.01 13.76
N VAL A 73 -6.33 7.83 13.39
CA VAL A 73 -6.08 7.48 11.99
C VAL A 73 -7.39 7.43 11.20
N LEU A 74 -8.44 6.86 11.78
CA LEU A 74 -9.79 6.84 11.20
C LEU A 74 -10.34 8.25 10.98
N GLY A 75 -10.20 9.13 11.97
CA GLY A 75 -10.69 10.50 11.89
C GLY A 75 -9.85 11.43 10.99
N ARG A 76 -8.55 11.21 10.88
CA ARG A 76 -7.60 12.17 10.26
C ARG A 76 -6.99 11.71 8.95
N CYS A 77 -7.01 10.41 8.63
CA CYS A 77 -6.26 9.84 7.51
C CYS A 77 -7.13 9.05 6.53
N SER A 78 -8.12 8.28 7.02
CA SER A 78 -8.88 7.33 6.20
C SER A 78 -9.70 7.99 5.09
N MET A 79 -10.12 9.24 5.25
CA MET A 79 -10.81 10.00 4.20
C MET A 79 -10.05 10.02 2.87
N CYS A 80 -8.71 10.07 2.92
CA CYS A 80 -7.84 10.05 1.74
C CYS A 80 -7.26 8.65 1.47
N HIS A 81 -7.11 7.84 2.52
CA HIS A 81 -6.45 6.53 2.51
C HIS A 81 -7.44 5.37 2.62
N ALA A 82 -8.65 5.56 2.10
CA ALA A 82 -9.66 4.53 2.01
C ALA A 82 -9.57 3.75 0.68
N ARG A 83 -10.12 2.53 0.65
CA ARG A 83 -10.36 1.79 -0.60
C ARG A 83 -11.27 2.58 -1.53
N GLU A 84 -12.21 3.30 -0.93
CA GLU A 84 -13.05 4.31 -1.57
C GLU A 84 -12.80 5.69 -0.92
N PRO A 85 -11.79 6.45 -1.38
CA PRO A 85 -11.50 7.76 -0.83
C PRO A 85 -12.70 8.72 -0.94
N PHE A 86 -12.91 9.49 0.12
CA PHE A 86 -13.97 10.50 0.21
C PHE A 86 -13.36 11.90 0.37
N TRP A 87 -12.39 12.23 -0.49
CA TRP A 87 -11.78 13.54 -0.56
C TRP A 87 -11.69 14.00 -2.01
N ASP A 88 -12.08 15.25 -2.28
CA ASP A 88 -12.13 15.76 -3.64
C ASP A 88 -10.74 15.72 -4.31
N GLY A 89 -10.71 15.29 -5.56
CA GLY A 89 -9.47 15.08 -6.31
C GLY A 89 -8.70 13.79 -5.99
N ILE A 90 -9.10 13.01 -4.98
CA ILE A 90 -8.47 11.71 -4.65
C ILE A 90 -9.36 10.58 -5.15
N ARG A 91 -8.93 9.91 -6.23
CA ARG A 91 -9.67 8.78 -6.83
C ARG A 91 -9.27 7.41 -6.28
N TRP A 92 -8.09 7.32 -5.68
CA TRP A 92 -7.54 6.11 -5.10
C TRP A 92 -6.61 6.50 -3.95
N ALA A 93 -6.51 5.62 -2.95
CA ALA A 93 -5.60 5.83 -1.83
C ALA A 93 -4.18 6.16 -2.34
N PRO A 94 -3.57 7.28 -1.88
CA PRO A 94 -2.22 7.63 -2.28
C PRO A 94 -1.24 6.48 -2.00
N LYS A 95 -0.46 6.11 -3.02
CA LYS A 95 0.49 4.99 -2.98
C LYS A 95 -0.11 3.62 -2.64
N GLY A 96 -1.43 3.45 -2.74
CA GLY A 96 -2.11 2.21 -2.33
C GLY A 96 -2.02 1.93 -0.83
N VAL A 97 -1.81 2.95 -0.01
CA VAL A 97 -1.80 2.82 1.46
C VAL A 97 -3.23 2.95 1.96
N TYR A 98 -3.78 1.84 2.46
CA TYR A 98 -5.10 1.81 3.08
C TYR A 98 -4.98 2.01 4.59
N LEU A 99 -5.95 2.69 5.20
CA LEU A 99 -5.97 3.01 6.63
C LEU A 99 -7.39 2.91 7.21
N GLU A 100 -8.15 1.86 6.88
CA GLU A 100 -9.58 1.76 7.25
C GLU A 100 -9.88 0.66 8.26
N THR A 101 -9.02 -0.36 8.34
CA THR A 101 -9.17 -1.49 9.25
C THR A 101 -8.03 -1.51 10.26
N THR A 102 -8.26 -2.12 11.42
CA THR A 102 -7.22 -2.41 12.43
C THR A 102 -5.94 -2.97 11.81
N LYS A 103 -6.11 -3.89 10.85
CA LYS A 103 -5.04 -4.55 10.13
C LYS A 103 -4.27 -3.59 9.22
N ASP A 104 -4.98 -2.76 8.47
CA ASP A 104 -4.36 -1.76 7.58
C ASP A 104 -3.53 -0.76 8.41
N ILE A 105 -4.08 -0.30 9.53
CA ILE A 105 -3.43 0.65 10.45
C ILE A 105 -2.19 0.00 11.09
N ALA A 106 -2.32 -1.22 11.60
CA ALA A 106 -1.22 -1.96 12.20
C ALA A 106 -0.10 -2.27 11.19
N ARG A 107 -0.46 -2.62 9.94
CA ARG A 107 0.48 -2.88 8.85
C ARG A 107 1.31 -1.65 8.50
N HIS A 108 0.69 -0.46 8.59
CA HIS A 108 1.30 0.82 8.23
C HIS A 108 1.77 1.64 9.45
N ALA A 109 1.94 1.00 10.61
CA ALA A 109 2.32 1.68 11.86
C ALA A 109 3.61 2.51 11.73
N HIS A 110 4.60 2.01 10.99
CA HIS A 110 5.86 2.72 10.75
C HIS A 110 5.67 3.97 9.88
N GLU A 111 4.90 3.87 8.80
CA GLU A 111 4.59 5.03 7.95
C GLU A 111 3.78 6.08 8.69
N ILE A 112 2.78 5.67 9.47
CA ILE A 112 1.96 6.56 10.31
C ILE A 112 2.86 7.30 11.31
N TYR A 113 3.75 6.56 11.98
CA TYR A 113 4.73 7.11 12.91
C TYR A 113 5.62 8.16 12.25
N LEU A 114 6.19 7.87 11.07
CA LEU A 114 7.08 8.80 10.39
C LEU A 114 6.35 10.03 9.84
N GLN A 115 5.21 9.82 9.16
CA GLN A 115 4.55 10.85 8.35
C GLN A 115 3.60 11.74 9.16
N ALA A 116 2.88 11.17 10.12
CA ALA A 116 1.91 11.87 10.95
C ALA A 116 2.41 12.10 12.39
N GLY A 117 3.22 11.18 12.93
CA GLY A 117 3.80 11.33 14.26
C GLY A 117 4.99 12.29 14.30
N LEU A 118 6.15 11.81 13.81
CA LEU A 118 7.43 12.51 13.89
C LEU A 118 7.53 13.73 12.98
N SER A 119 7.06 13.60 11.75
CA SER A 119 7.00 14.71 10.82
C SER A 119 5.60 15.32 10.79
N HIS A 120 5.49 16.41 10.04
CA HIS A 120 4.22 17.07 9.75
C HIS A 120 3.83 16.88 8.28
N ALA A 121 4.36 15.85 7.63
CA ALA A 121 4.12 15.59 6.22
C ALA A 121 2.67 15.17 5.95
N MET A 122 2.05 14.47 6.91
CA MET A 122 0.66 14.07 6.88
C MET A 122 -0.11 14.63 8.08
N PRO A 123 -1.40 15.00 7.87
CA PRO A 123 -2.03 15.27 6.58
C PRO A 123 -1.36 16.45 5.85
N PRO A 124 -1.37 16.49 4.50
CA PRO A 124 -0.74 17.59 3.75
C PRO A 124 -1.36 18.92 4.15
N ALA A 125 -0.52 19.93 4.43
CA ALA A 125 -0.96 21.24 4.94
C ALA A 125 -1.87 21.18 6.17
N ASN A 126 -1.85 20.07 6.92
CA ASN A 126 -2.74 19.80 8.05
C ASN A 126 -4.24 19.96 7.73
N ILE A 127 -4.69 19.58 6.52
CA ILE A 127 -6.07 19.77 6.06
C ILE A 127 -7.15 19.13 6.96
N THR A 128 -6.84 18.07 7.69
CA THR A 128 -7.78 17.43 8.63
C THR A 128 -7.63 17.93 10.06
N ALA A 129 -6.80 18.96 10.28
CA ALA A 129 -6.53 19.57 11.58
C ALA A 129 -6.13 18.55 12.66
N ILE A 130 -5.19 17.64 12.36
CA ILE A 130 -4.62 16.78 13.39
C ILE A 130 -3.85 17.64 14.41
N GLU A 131 -4.13 17.41 15.68
CA GLU A 131 -3.60 18.17 16.79
C GLU A 131 -2.22 17.67 17.24
N PRO A 132 -1.39 18.53 17.84
CA PRO A 132 -0.10 18.10 18.40
C PRO A 132 -0.22 16.97 19.44
N GLN A 133 -1.33 16.91 20.19
CA GLN A 133 -1.57 15.84 21.16
C GLN A 133 -1.86 14.50 20.46
N GLU A 134 -2.67 14.52 19.40
CA GLU A 134 -2.96 13.32 18.59
C GLU A 134 -1.66 12.77 17.96
N ARG A 135 -0.77 13.64 17.46
CA ARG A 135 0.54 13.22 16.94
C ARG A 135 1.40 12.53 18.01
N ARG A 136 1.37 13.02 19.26
CA ARG A 136 2.07 12.40 20.38
C ARG A 136 1.54 11.00 20.70
N ILE A 137 0.24 10.78 20.58
CA ILE A 137 -0.38 9.46 20.76
C ILE A 137 0.14 8.48 19.71
N LEU A 138 0.19 8.87 18.43
CA LEU A 138 0.75 8.04 17.36
C LEU A 138 2.21 7.66 17.62
N ILE A 139 3.01 8.59 18.12
CA ILE A 139 4.40 8.34 18.53
C ILE A 139 4.48 7.36 19.70
N ALA A 140 3.65 7.57 20.73
CA ALA A 140 3.65 6.75 21.93
C ALA A 140 3.24 5.30 21.61
N TRP A 141 2.19 5.14 20.82
CA TRP A 141 1.72 3.85 20.33
C TRP A 141 2.82 3.07 19.59
N TYR A 142 3.44 3.69 18.58
CA TYR A 142 4.50 3.04 17.80
C TYR A 142 5.68 2.62 18.69
N LYS A 143 6.11 3.49 19.62
CA LYS A 143 7.20 3.18 20.56
C LYS A 143 6.83 2.06 21.53
N ALA A 144 5.60 2.02 22.02
CA ALA A 144 5.12 0.97 22.91
C ALA A 144 5.14 -0.41 22.24
N ALA A 145 4.78 -0.47 20.95
CA ALA A 145 4.85 -1.70 20.17
C ALA A 145 6.30 -2.21 19.97
N GLN A 146 7.26 -1.29 19.86
CA GLN A 146 8.67 -1.60 19.63
C GLN A 146 9.45 -1.94 20.92
N ALA A 147 8.91 -1.57 22.09
CA ALA A 147 9.53 -1.84 23.39
C ALA A 147 9.29 -3.29 23.89
N LYS A 148 8.52 -4.10 23.14
CA LYS A 148 8.27 -5.53 23.35
C LYS A 148 8.91 -6.37 22.25
#